data_AF-A0A951XRC1-F1
#
_entry.id   AF-A0A951XRC1-F1
#
_cell.length_a   1.000
_cell.length_b   1.000
_cell.length_c   1.000
_cell.angle_alpha   90.00
_cell.angle_beta   90.00
_cell.angle_gamma   90.00
#
_symmetry.space_group_name_H-M   'P 1'
#
loop_
_entity.id
_entity.type
_entity.pdbx_description
1 polymer ?
#
loop_
_entity_poly.entity_id
_entity_poly.type
_entity_poly.pdbx_seq_one_letter_code
_entity_poly.pdbx_strand_id
1 'polypeptide(L)'
;MNFDDLALGWREALLGVVVLLAFYVLVVFRRLRRLRRPPAAETEAEAAGEPPPAAEPPDAAPAVPAERVAAAYAKADFPWNEPPDAPAPDVRIAALEGELNRLRSEVATLRGGLATLDGGLASLREDLRQELARVNEHVQAAQHIAPIYGDAMQMALAGHDAAAIAERCGIARAEAELVVALIRNRDDGEADGQSMMGERQKL
;
A
#
# COMPACT_ATOMS: atom_id res chain seq x y z
N MET A 1 -12.39 -37.00 -6.39
CA MET A 1 -12.63 -35.55 -6.18
C MET A 1 -11.46 -34.83 -6.81
N ASN A 2 -11.71 -34.14 -7.92
CA ASN A 2 -10.66 -33.55 -8.76
C ASN A 2 -10.17 -32.24 -8.13
N PHE A 3 -8.86 -32.09 -7.95
CA PHE A 3 -8.25 -30.91 -7.35
C PHE A 3 -8.17 -29.72 -8.33
N ASP A 4 -8.36 -29.97 -9.62
CA ASP A 4 -8.41 -28.92 -10.65
C ASP A 4 -9.66 -28.01 -10.51
N ASP A 5 -10.76 -28.52 -9.95
CA ASP A 5 -11.94 -27.72 -9.61
C ASP A 5 -11.70 -26.80 -8.39
N LEU A 6 -10.77 -27.16 -7.49
CA LEU A 6 -10.35 -26.30 -6.36
C LEU A 6 -9.35 -25.22 -6.80
N ALA A 7 -8.53 -25.50 -7.82
CA ALA A 7 -7.55 -24.55 -8.37
C ALA A 7 -8.23 -23.38 -9.11
N LEU A 8 -9.33 -23.65 -9.83
CA LEU A 8 -10.27 -22.61 -10.27
C LEU A 8 -11.04 -22.03 -9.05
N GLY A 9 -11.47 -22.86 -8.09
CA GLY A 9 -12.24 -22.38 -6.94
C GLY A 9 -11.58 -21.27 -6.09
N TRP A 10 -10.28 -21.37 -5.80
CA TRP A 10 -9.62 -20.39 -4.91
C TRP A 10 -9.26 -19.08 -5.62
N ARG A 11 -8.89 -19.13 -6.91
CA ARG A 11 -8.60 -17.93 -7.71
C ARG A 11 -9.88 -17.15 -7.95
N GLU A 12 -10.97 -17.84 -8.30
CA GLU A 12 -12.29 -17.25 -8.49
C GLU A 12 -12.85 -16.69 -7.17
N ALA A 13 -12.64 -17.38 -6.05
CA ALA A 13 -13.01 -16.86 -4.72
C ALA A 13 -12.22 -15.60 -4.37
N LEU A 14 -10.91 -15.58 -4.62
CA LEU A 14 -10.06 -14.42 -4.35
C LEU A 14 -10.45 -13.23 -5.25
N LEU A 15 -10.72 -13.47 -6.54
CA LEU A 15 -11.24 -12.46 -7.45
C LEU A 15 -12.60 -11.92 -6.98
N GLY A 16 -13.49 -12.79 -6.51
CA GLY A 16 -14.77 -12.38 -5.92
C GLY A 16 -14.61 -11.44 -4.72
N VAL A 17 -13.68 -11.76 -3.80
CA VAL A 17 -13.38 -10.91 -2.64
C VAL A 17 -12.78 -9.56 -3.07
N VAL A 18 -11.86 -9.55 -4.03
CA VAL A 18 -11.25 -8.32 -4.54
C VAL A 18 -12.29 -7.42 -5.20
N VAL A 19 -13.17 -7.98 -6.05
CA VAL A 19 -14.26 -7.23 -6.70
C VAL A 19 -15.24 -6.68 -5.67
N LEU A 20 -15.62 -7.48 -4.67
CA LEU A 20 -16.49 -7.05 -3.57
C LEU A 20 -15.87 -5.88 -2.79
N LEU A 21 -14.56 -5.96 -2.49
CA LEU A 21 -13.85 -4.92 -1.76
C LEU A 21 -13.72 -3.63 -2.58
N ALA A 22 -13.40 -3.75 -3.87
CA ALA A 22 -13.37 -2.60 -4.78
C ALA A 22 -14.75 -1.91 -4.88
N PHE A 23 -15.82 -2.70 -4.98
CA PHE A 23 -17.19 -2.19 -4.98
C PHE A 23 -17.53 -1.49 -3.65
N TYR A 24 -17.17 -2.09 -2.51
CA TYR A 24 -17.37 -1.50 -1.19
C TYR A 24 -16.65 -0.14 -1.07
N VAL A 25 -15.38 -0.07 -1.47
CA VAL A 25 -14.59 1.17 -1.46
C VAL A 25 -15.24 2.22 -2.38
N LEU A 26 -15.72 1.83 -3.57
CA LEU A 26 -16.43 2.74 -4.47
C LEU A 26 -17.69 3.32 -3.83
N VAL A 27 -18.50 2.49 -3.15
CA VAL A 27 -19.71 2.92 -2.45
C VAL A 27 -19.38 3.89 -1.33
N VAL A 28 -18.39 3.56 -0.49
CA VAL A 28 -17.92 4.43 0.61
C VAL A 28 -17.39 5.75 0.04
N PHE A 29 -16.62 5.71 -1.02
CA PHE A 29 -16.07 6.90 -1.67
C PHE A 29 -17.14 7.78 -2.31
N ARG A 30 -18.17 7.20 -2.94
CA ARG A 30 -19.34 7.95 -3.42
C ARG A 30 -20.13 8.55 -2.27
N ARG A 31 -20.31 7.82 -1.18
CA ARG A 31 -20.99 8.31 0.03
C ARG A 31 -20.24 9.50 0.63
N LEU A 32 -18.91 9.40 0.76
CA LEU A 32 -18.03 10.48 1.21
C LEU A 32 -18.06 11.67 0.25
N ARG A 33 -18.05 11.46 -1.08
CA ARG A 33 -18.17 12.54 -2.06
C ARG A 33 -19.55 13.20 -2.05
N ARG A 34 -20.63 12.46 -1.79
CA ARG A 34 -21.96 13.03 -1.61
C ARG A 34 -22.03 13.88 -0.34
N LEU A 35 -21.40 13.44 0.75
CA LEU A 35 -21.31 14.22 1.99
C LEU A 35 -20.37 15.44 1.87
N ARG A 36 -19.36 15.36 1.01
CA ARG A 36 -18.41 16.44 0.71
C ARG A 36 -18.87 17.42 -0.38
N ARG A 37 -20.02 17.18 -1.02
CA ARG A 37 -20.67 18.21 -1.82
C ARG A 37 -21.60 18.99 -0.90
N PRO A 38 -21.18 20.15 -0.35
CA PRO A 38 -22.15 21.08 0.22
C PRO A 38 -23.14 21.49 -0.89
N PRO A 39 -24.41 21.80 -0.53
CA PRO A 39 -25.38 22.38 -1.44
C PRO A 39 -25.02 23.85 -1.70
N ALA A 40 -23.91 24.08 -2.39
CA ALA A 40 -23.37 25.41 -2.69
C ALA A 40 -23.10 25.60 -4.19
N ALA A 41 -23.73 24.79 -5.05
CA ALA A 41 -23.60 24.92 -6.51
C ALA A 41 -24.87 25.46 -7.19
N GLU A 42 -25.87 25.91 -6.42
CA GLU A 42 -27.10 26.52 -6.98
C GLU A 42 -27.34 27.96 -6.52
N THR A 43 -26.46 28.55 -5.70
CA THR A 43 -26.61 29.95 -5.21
C THR A 43 -25.55 30.93 -5.75
N GLU A 44 -24.60 30.50 -6.57
CA GLU A 44 -23.52 31.37 -7.09
C GLU A 44 -23.85 32.04 -8.45
N ALA A 45 -25.12 32.11 -8.87
CA ALA A 45 -25.52 32.78 -10.11
C ALA A 45 -26.17 34.16 -9.92
N GLU A 46 -26.38 34.65 -8.69
CA GLU A 46 -27.11 35.91 -8.44
C GLU A 46 -26.45 36.77 -7.34
N ALA A 47 -25.18 37.12 -7.53
CA ALA A 47 -24.53 38.21 -6.78
C ALA A 47 -23.37 38.81 -7.60
N ALA A 48 -23.64 39.13 -8.87
CA ALA A 48 -22.83 40.08 -9.62
C ALA A 48 -23.53 41.45 -9.56
N GLY A 49 -23.02 42.34 -8.71
CA GLY A 49 -23.45 43.74 -8.68
C GLY A 49 -23.09 44.45 -7.38
N GLU A 50 -21.98 45.19 -7.40
CA GLU A 50 -21.85 46.60 -7.00
C GLU A 50 -20.42 46.89 -6.45
N PRO A 51 -19.58 47.69 -7.14
CA PRO A 51 -18.29 48.10 -6.61
C PRO A 51 -18.47 49.18 -5.51
N PRO A 52 -17.73 49.12 -4.38
CA PRO A 52 -17.80 50.16 -3.37
C PRO A 52 -17.21 51.49 -3.88
N PRO A 53 -17.81 52.65 -3.54
CA PRO A 53 -17.25 53.94 -3.88
C PRO A 53 -15.90 54.15 -3.17
N ALA A 54 -14.95 54.72 -3.89
CA ALA A 54 -13.62 55.05 -3.43
C ALA A 54 -13.66 55.86 -2.12
N ALA A 55 -13.06 55.32 -1.07
CA ALA A 55 -12.79 56.05 0.16
C ALA A 55 -11.52 56.90 -0.03
N GLU A 56 -11.68 58.21 -0.01
CA GLU A 56 -10.57 59.17 0.15
C GLU A 56 -9.87 58.94 1.51
N PRO A 57 -8.54 59.14 1.59
CA PRO A 57 -7.80 58.94 2.83
C PRO A 57 -8.24 59.99 3.88
N PRO A 58 -8.55 59.60 5.12
CA PRO A 58 -8.85 60.56 6.16
C PRO A 58 -7.58 61.35 6.49
N ASP A 59 -7.68 62.65 6.29
CA ASP A 59 -6.78 63.67 6.80
C ASP A 59 -6.56 63.48 8.31
N ALA A 60 -5.36 63.84 8.76
CA ALA A 60 -4.79 63.52 10.06
C ALA A 60 -5.73 63.79 11.23
N ALA A 61 -6.31 62.73 11.80
CA ALA A 61 -6.96 62.80 13.10
C ALA A 61 -5.90 63.16 14.16
N PRO A 62 -6.17 64.12 15.08
CA PRO A 62 -5.22 64.44 16.12
C PRO A 62 -4.98 63.20 16.99
N ALA A 63 -3.70 62.82 17.15
CA ALA A 63 -3.30 61.72 18.00
C ALA A 63 -3.76 62.00 19.43
N VAL A 64 -4.86 61.36 19.83
CA VAL A 64 -5.33 61.40 21.21
C VAL A 64 -4.28 60.69 22.06
N PRO A 65 -3.77 61.30 23.16
CA PRO A 65 -2.76 60.68 24.00
C PRO A 65 -3.22 59.29 24.47
N ALA A 66 -2.37 58.27 24.31
CA ALA A 66 -2.71 56.88 24.65
C ALA A 66 -3.20 56.71 26.10
N GLU A 67 -2.74 57.55 27.03
CA GLU A 67 -3.24 57.59 28.41
C GLU A 67 -4.70 58.03 28.52
N ARG A 68 -5.16 58.95 27.66
CA ARG A 68 -6.55 59.43 27.65
C ARG A 68 -7.49 58.37 27.06
N VAL A 69 -6.98 57.58 26.10
CA VAL A 69 -7.65 56.42 25.53
C VAL A 69 -7.71 55.27 26.55
N ALA A 70 -6.59 54.95 27.20
CA ALA A 70 -6.53 53.93 28.26
C ALA A 70 -7.43 54.27 29.47
N ALA A 71 -7.49 55.55 29.87
CA ALA A 71 -8.40 56.01 30.91
C ALA A 71 -9.88 55.96 30.49
N ALA A 72 -10.18 56.12 29.19
CA ALA A 72 -11.52 55.94 28.64
C ALA A 72 -11.93 54.46 28.62
N TYR A 73 -11.01 53.54 28.29
CA TYR A 73 -11.24 52.09 28.39
C TYR A 73 -11.40 51.63 29.85
N ALA A 74 -10.65 52.20 30.79
CA ALA A 74 -10.76 51.87 32.22
C ALA A 74 -12.06 52.36 32.87
N LYS A 75 -12.72 53.38 32.29
CA LYS A 75 -14.02 53.90 32.74
C LYS A 75 -15.22 53.26 32.07
N ALA A 76 -14.99 52.45 31.04
CA ALA A 76 -16.06 51.86 30.27
C ALA A 76 -16.36 50.45 30.80
N ASP A 77 -17.38 50.36 31.64
CA ASP A 77 -17.97 49.09 32.08
C ASP A 77 -18.75 48.46 30.92
N PHE A 78 -18.02 47.90 29.96
CA PHE A 78 -18.59 47.12 28.87
C PHE A 78 -18.83 45.66 29.32
N PRO A 79 -19.99 45.06 29.01
CA PRO A 79 -20.31 43.67 29.38
C PRO A 79 -19.35 42.59 28.84
N TRP A 80 -18.52 42.92 27.85
CA TRP A 80 -17.50 42.02 27.28
C TRP A 80 -16.10 42.20 27.89
N ASN A 81 -15.94 43.13 28.83
CA ASN A 81 -14.70 43.39 29.57
C ASN A 81 -14.69 42.72 30.95
N GLU A 82 -15.81 42.11 31.36
CA GLU A 82 -15.80 41.19 32.50
C GLU A 82 -14.98 39.96 32.10
N PRO A 83 -13.89 39.64 32.83
CA PRO A 83 -13.24 38.34 32.69
C PRO A 83 -14.32 37.29 32.93
N PRO A 84 -14.43 36.26 32.07
CA PRO A 84 -15.29 35.12 32.38
C PRO A 84 -14.99 34.65 33.80
N ASP A 85 -15.97 34.10 34.52
CA ASP A 85 -15.76 33.40 35.80
C ASP A 85 -14.82 32.21 35.59
N ALA A 86 -13.55 32.51 35.40
CA ALA A 86 -12.51 31.56 35.16
C ALA A 86 -12.24 30.91 36.52
N PRO A 87 -12.19 29.56 36.58
CA PRO A 87 -11.79 28.90 37.80
C PRO A 87 -10.43 29.46 38.23
N ALA A 88 -10.23 29.56 39.55
CA ALA A 88 -8.99 30.04 40.11
C ALA A 88 -7.80 29.35 39.41
N PRO A 89 -6.70 30.08 39.14
CA PRO A 89 -5.60 29.56 38.32
C PRO A 89 -5.10 28.19 38.82
N ASP A 90 -5.07 27.97 40.13
CA ASP A 90 -4.68 26.71 40.75
C ASP A 90 -5.63 25.55 40.40
N VAL A 91 -6.94 25.80 40.34
CA VAL A 91 -7.95 24.79 39.95
C VAL A 91 -7.77 24.43 38.47
N ARG A 92 -7.49 25.42 37.62
CA ARG A 92 -7.22 25.18 36.20
C ARG A 92 -5.92 24.40 35.99
N ILE A 93 -4.86 24.73 36.74
CA ILE A 93 -3.59 24.01 36.69
C ILE A 93 -3.79 22.55 37.13
N ALA A 94 -4.49 22.31 38.24
CA ALA A 94 -4.79 20.97 38.71
C ALA A 94 -5.62 20.15 37.70
N ALA A 95 -6.58 20.77 37.02
CA ALA A 95 -7.36 20.12 35.96
C ALA A 95 -6.48 19.71 34.78
N LEU A 96 -5.61 20.61 34.30
CA LEU A 96 -4.67 20.34 33.21
C LEU A 96 -3.64 19.27 33.58
N GLU A 97 -3.15 19.27 34.81
CA GLU A 97 -2.25 18.22 35.30
C GLU A 97 -2.95 16.86 35.32
N GLY A 98 -4.23 16.81 35.71
CA GLY A 98 -5.07 15.62 35.62
C GLY A 98 -5.21 15.11 34.19
N GLU A 99 -5.50 16.00 33.25
CA GLU A 99 -5.58 15.67 31.82
C GLU A 99 -4.25 15.18 31.26
N LEU A 100 -3.13 15.83 31.61
CA LEU A 100 -1.79 15.39 31.19
C LEU A 100 -1.45 14.01 31.74
N ASN A 101 -1.77 13.74 33.01
CA ASN A 101 -1.54 12.43 33.60
C ASN A 101 -2.41 11.35 32.94
N ARG A 102 -3.66 11.68 32.63
CA ARG A 102 -4.55 10.80 31.85
C ARG A 102 -3.96 10.51 30.47
N LEU A 103 -3.61 11.53 29.69
CA LEU A 103 -3.00 11.37 28.36
C LEU A 103 -1.70 10.56 28.42
N ARG A 104 -0.85 10.79 29.43
CA ARG A 104 0.38 10.00 29.63
C ARG A 104 0.07 8.52 29.85
N SER A 105 -0.97 8.20 30.64
CA SER A 105 -1.39 6.83 30.87
C SER A 105 -1.94 6.18 29.60
N GLU A 106 -2.79 6.88 28.85
CA GLU A 106 -3.32 6.41 27.55
C GLU A 106 -2.19 6.15 26.55
N VAL A 107 -1.22 7.05 26.45
CA VAL A 107 -0.03 6.86 25.60
C VAL A 107 0.81 5.66 26.06
N ALA A 108 0.98 5.45 27.36
CA ALA A 108 1.68 4.28 27.88
C ALA A 108 0.97 2.98 27.51
N THR A 109 -0.36 2.95 27.62
CA THR A 109 -1.19 1.80 27.20
C THR A 109 -1.07 1.54 25.71
N LEU A 110 -1.14 2.58 24.87
CA LEU A 110 -1.00 2.44 23.42
C LEU A 110 0.39 1.94 23.03
N ARG A 111 1.46 2.46 23.65
CA ARG A 111 2.82 1.95 23.44
C ARG A 111 2.97 0.50 23.87
N GLY A 112 2.34 0.10 24.98
CA GLY A 112 2.28 -1.29 25.39
C GLY A 112 1.59 -2.18 24.36
N GLY A 113 0.45 -1.73 23.81
CA GLY A 113 -0.26 -2.45 22.75
C GLY A 113 0.54 -2.56 21.44
N LEU A 114 1.32 -1.54 21.09
CA LEU A 114 2.23 -1.64 19.93
C LEU A 114 3.34 -2.66 20.18
N ALA A 115 3.94 -2.67 21.38
CA ALA A 115 4.98 -3.64 21.72
C ALA A 115 4.48 -5.09 21.68
N THR A 116 3.22 -5.34 22.08
CA THR A 116 2.63 -6.69 21.98
C THR A 116 2.34 -7.09 20.54
N LEU A 117 1.88 -6.15 19.70
CA LEU A 117 1.68 -6.40 18.27
C LEU A 117 3.00 -6.67 17.55
N ASP A 118 4.04 -5.90 17.84
CA ASP A 118 5.38 -6.10 17.29
C ASP A 118 5.94 -7.48 17.68
N GLY A 119 5.73 -7.90 18.94
CA GLY A 119 6.07 -9.24 19.41
C GLY A 119 5.31 -10.34 18.65
N GLY A 120 4.01 -10.17 18.42
CA GLY A 120 3.18 -11.11 17.65
C GLY A 120 3.55 -11.19 16.17
N LEU A 121 3.92 -10.07 15.55
CA LEU A 121 4.44 -10.06 14.18
C LEU A 121 5.80 -10.75 14.09
N ALA A 122 6.67 -10.55 15.08
CA ALA A 122 7.95 -11.24 15.14
C ALA A 122 7.78 -12.75 15.25
N SER A 123 6.85 -13.23 16.09
CA SER A 123 6.56 -14.67 16.21
C SER A 123 5.97 -15.24 14.92
N LEU A 124 4.98 -14.58 14.32
CA LEU A 124 4.37 -15.03 13.06
C LEU A 124 5.39 -15.08 11.91
N ARG A 125 6.29 -14.09 11.86
CA ARG A 125 7.36 -14.07 10.86
C ARG A 125 8.33 -15.23 11.07
N GLU A 126 8.59 -15.61 12.31
CA GLU A 126 9.43 -16.76 12.63
C GLU A 126 8.75 -18.09 12.26
N ASP A 127 7.47 -18.25 12.58
CA ASP A 127 6.68 -19.41 12.17
C ASP A 127 6.69 -19.59 10.65
N LEU A 128 6.47 -18.50 9.90
CA LEU A 128 6.53 -18.52 8.44
C LEU A 128 7.92 -18.92 7.93
N ARG A 129 9.01 -18.42 8.55
CA ARG A 129 10.37 -18.82 8.17
C ARG A 129 10.58 -20.31 8.41
N GLN A 130 10.09 -20.85 9.52
CA GLN A 130 10.21 -22.27 9.82
C GLN A 130 9.41 -23.12 8.83
N GLU A 131 8.20 -22.70 8.47
CA GLU A 131 7.40 -23.38 7.45
C GLU A 131 8.10 -23.37 6.09
N LEU A 132 8.63 -22.23 5.66
CA LEU A 132 9.39 -22.13 4.41
C LEU A 132 10.66 -23.00 4.46
N ALA A 133 11.38 -23.04 5.59
CA ALA A 133 12.53 -23.90 5.75
C ALA A 133 12.15 -25.38 5.63
N ARG A 134 11.05 -25.80 6.27
CA ARG A 134 10.52 -27.17 6.13
C ARG A 134 10.15 -27.47 4.69
N VAL A 135 9.37 -26.61 4.04
CA VAL A 135 8.97 -26.82 2.63
C VAL A 135 10.19 -26.89 1.73
N ASN A 136 11.17 -26.00 1.92
CA ASN A 136 12.41 -26.01 1.15
C ASN A 136 13.20 -27.30 1.38
N GLU A 137 13.31 -27.79 2.61
CA GLU A 137 13.96 -29.09 2.89
C GLU A 137 13.26 -30.26 2.18
N HIS A 138 11.92 -30.30 2.19
CA HIS A 138 11.15 -31.34 1.47
C HIS A 138 11.37 -31.23 -0.04
N VAL A 139 11.37 -30.01 -0.57
CA VAL A 139 11.63 -29.75 -1.99
C VAL A 139 13.07 -30.09 -2.35
N GLN A 140 14.06 -29.78 -1.52
CA GLN A 140 15.47 -30.16 -1.72
C GLN A 140 15.64 -31.68 -1.71
N ALA A 141 15.00 -32.38 -0.77
CA ALA A 141 15.02 -33.84 -0.75
C ALA A 141 14.44 -34.45 -2.05
N ALA A 142 13.38 -33.85 -2.61
CA ALA A 142 12.85 -34.23 -3.92
C ALA A 142 13.73 -33.78 -5.09
N GLN A 143 14.36 -32.59 -4.99
CA GLN A 143 15.20 -31.99 -6.02
C GLN A 143 16.58 -32.62 -6.10
N HIS A 144 17.11 -33.28 -5.07
CA HIS A 144 18.36 -34.05 -5.17
C HIS A 144 18.30 -35.17 -6.22
N ILE A 145 17.11 -35.51 -6.73
CA ILE A 145 16.88 -36.44 -7.84
C ILE A 145 16.91 -35.71 -9.22
N ALA A 146 16.75 -34.39 -9.25
CA ALA A 146 16.64 -33.56 -10.45
C ALA A 146 17.91 -32.86 -11.00
N PRO A 147 19.08 -32.75 -10.33
CA PRO A 147 20.24 -32.05 -10.93
C PRO A 147 20.79 -32.82 -12.13
N ILE A 148 20.59 -34.14 -12.14
CA ILE A 148 21.04 -35.02 -13.21
C ILE A 148 20.42 -34.65 -14.56
N TYR A 149 19.13 -34.27 -14.56
CA TYR A 149 18.43 -33.88 -15.80
C TYR A 149 18.83 -32.46 -16.26
N GLY A 150 19.14 -31.56 -15.32
CA GLY A 150 19.66 -30.23 -15.62
C GLY A 150 21.02 -30.28 -16.32
N ASP A 151 21.95 -31.08 -15.80
CA ASP A 151 23.27 -31.30 -16.42
C ASP A 151 23.13 -32.00 -17.78
N ALA A 152 22.24 -32.99 -17.89
CA ALA A 152 21.96 -33.67 -19.16
C ALA A 152 21.41 -32.71 -20.23
N MET A 153 20.51 -31.80 -19.86
CA MET A 153 19.97 -30.77 -20.75
C MET A 153 21.07 -29.80 -21.22
N GLN A 154 21.98 -29.42 -20.33
CA GLN A 154 23.08 -28.52 -20.64
C GLN A 154 24.11 -29.18 -21.58
N MET A 155 24.41 -30.47 -21.37
CA MET A 155 25.27 -31.25 -22.26
C MET A 155 24.64 -31.45 -23.64
N ALA A 156 23.33 -31.69 -23.71
CA ALA A 156 22.64 -31.80 -24.98
C ALA A 156 22.63 -30.47 -25.75
N LEU A 157 22.51 -29.33 -25.05
CA LEU A 157 22.69 -28.00 -25.65
C LEU A 157 24.10 -27.77 -26.17
N ALA A 158 25.11 -28.35 -25.51
CA ALA A 158 26.50 -28.35 -25.98
C ALA A 158 26.75 -29.32 -27.16
N GLY A 159 25.73 -30.05 -27.60
CA GLY A 159 25.81 -30.95 -28.76
C GLY A 159 26.36 -32.34 -28.47
N HIS A 160 26.43 -32.76 -27.21
CA HIS A 160 26.81 -34.12 -26.86
C HIS A 160 25.77 -35.15 -27.35
N ASP A 161 26.24 -36.33 -27.73
CA ASP A 161 25.36 -37.42 -28.15
C ASP A 161 24.70 -38.11 -26.96
N ALA A 162 23.58 -38.78 -27.21
CA ALA A 162 22.78 -39.42 -26.15
C ALA A 162 23.57 -40.49 -25.37
N ALA A 163 24.54 -41.15 -26.01
CA ALA A 163 25.40 -42.13 -25.34
C ALA A 163 26.35 -41.46 -24.32
N ALA A 164 27.03 -40.37 -24.70
CA ALA A 164 27.91 -39.65 -23.79
C ALA A 164 27.15 -38.99 -22.63
N ILE A 165 25.92 -38.52 -22.87
CA ILE A 165 25.06 -37.95 -21.81
C ILE A 165 24.63 -39.05 -20.83
N ALA A 166 24.18 -40.20 -21.32
CA ALA A 166 23.76 -41.31 -20.48
C ALA A 166 24.90 -41.82 -19.57
N GLU A 167 26.11 -41.95 -20.11
CA GLU A 167 27.29 -42.40 -19.36
C GLU A 167 27.74 -41.37 -18.32
N ARG A 168 27.74 -40.08 -18.68
CA ARG A 168 28.31 -39.01 -17.85
C ARG A 168 27.34 -38.51 -16.77
N CYS A 169 26.04 -38.50 -17.06
CA CYS A 169 24.99 -38.14 -16.11
C CYS A 169 24.43 -39.37 -15.37
N GLY A 170 24.73 -40.60 -15.79
CA GLY A 170 24.24 -41.82 -15.16
C GLY A 170 22.73 -42.06 -15.36
N ILE A 171 22.16 -41.56 -16.45
CA ILE A 171 20.74 -41.73 -16.81
C ILE A 171 20.53 -42.83 -17.85
N ALA A 172 19.29 -43.30 -18.01
CA ALA A 172 19.01 -44.34 -19.00
C ALA A 172 19.23 -43.80 -20.43
N ARG A 173 19.70 -44.67 -21.34
CA ARG A 173 19.91 -44.29 -22.75
C ARG A 173 18.67 -43.69 -23.41
N ALA A 174 17.48 -44.25 -23.09
CA ALA A 174 16.21 -43.73 -23.58
C ALA A 174 15.89 -42.32 -23.05
N GLU A 175 16.27 -42.00 -21.81
CA GLU A 175 16.09 -40.65 -21.24
C GLU A 175 17.04 -39.65 -21.89
N ALA A 176 18.30 -40.03 -22.14
CA ALA A 176 19.23 -39.18 -22.87
C ALA A 176 18.80 -38.94 -24.32
N GLU A 177 18.26 -39.95 -25.00
CA GLU A 177 17.70 -39.81 -26.35
C GLU A 177 16.51 -38.84 -26.37
N LEU A 178 15.65 -38.86 -25.34
CA LEU A 178 14.56 -37.90 -25.19
C LEU A 178 15.06 -36.46 -25.03
N VAL A 179 16.08 -36.23 -24.20
CA VAL A 179 16.68 -34.90 -24.00
C VAL A 179 17.25 -34.35 -25.32
N VAL A 180 17.99 -35.17 -26.06
CA VAL A 180 18.58 -34.78 -27.35
C VAL A 180 17.50 -34.50 -28.40
N ALA A 181 16.45 -35.33 -28.45
CA ALA A 181 15.33 -35.12 -29.37
C ALA A 181 14.55 -33.83 -29.06
N LEU A 182 14.39 -33.50 -27.77
CA LEU A 182 13.69 -32.28 -27.34
C LEU A 182 14.42 -31.01 -27.79
N ILE A 183 15.75 -30.98 -27.68
CA ILE A 183 16.55 -29.82 -28.11
C ILE A 183 16.57 -29.71 -29.63
N ARG A 184 16.74 -30.82 -30.35
CA ARG A 184 16.67 -30.81 -31.83
C ARG A 184 15.34 -30.27 -32.33
N ASN A 185 14.22 -30.70 -31.74
CA ASN A 185 12.89 -30.19 -32.09
C ASN A 185 12.73 -28.68 -31.79
N ARG A 186 13.43 -28.17 -30.77
CA ARG A 186 13.45 -26.72 -30.49
C ARG A 186 14.23 -25.94 -31.53
N ASP A 187 15.41 -26.42 -31.91
CA ASP A 187 16.25 -25.78 -32.91
C ASP A 187 15.60 -25.83 -34.31
N ASP A 188 14.96 -26.95 -34.66
CA ASP A 188 14.19 -27.10 -35.90
C ASP A 188 12.99 -26.13 -35.94
N GLY A 189 12.30 -25.94 -34.81
CA GLY A 189 11.20 -24.98 -34.69
C GLY A 189 11.64 -23.51 -34.77
N GLU A 190 12.82 -23.17 -34.26
CA GLU A 190 13.40 -21.83 -34.41
C GLU A 190 13.85 -21.55 -35.84
N ALA A 191 14.38 -22.55 -36.54
CA ALA A 191 14.79 -22.42 -37.94
C ALA A 191 13.59 -22.22 -38.88
N ASP A 192 12.50 -22.96 -38.67
CA ASP A 192 11.27 -22.84 -39.48
C ASP A 192 10.58 -21.49 -39.26
N GLY A 193 10.59 -20.99 -38.03
CA GLY A 193 10.09 -19.65 -37.68
C GLY A 193 10.87 -18.50 -38.32
N GLN A 194 12.19 -18.63 -38.45
CA GLN A 194 13.04 -17.62 -39.12
C GLN A 194 12.90 -17.64 -40.64
N SER A 195 12.71 -18.82 -41.24
CA SER A 195 12.48 -18.96 -42.69
C SER A 195 11.19 -18.26 -43.14
N MET A 196 10.10 -18.45 -42.38
CA MET A 196 8.80 -17.80 -42.63
C MET A 196 8.84 -16.26 -42.47
N MET A 197 9.70 -15.75 -41.59
CA MET A 197 9.87 -14.30 -41.38
C MET A 197 10.71 -13.66 -42.49
N GLY A 198 11.74 -14.37 -42.98
CA GLY A 198 12.61 -13.91 -44.07
C GLY A 198 11.92 -13.89 -45.44
N GLU A 199 10.96 -14.78 -45.68
CA GLU A 199 10.18 -14.81 -46.92
C GLU A 199 9.14 -13.67 -47.00
N ARG A 200 8.61 -13.23 -45.86
CA ARG A 200 7.66 -12.10 -45.77
C ARG A 200 8.31 -10.72 -45.96
N GLN A 201 9.64 -10.60 -45.80
CA GLN A 201 10.37 -9.35 -46.02
C GLN A 201 10.76 -9.09 -47.49
N LYS A 202 10.54 -10.07 -48.39
CA LYS A 202 10.90 -9.97 -49.82
C LYS A 202 9.71 -9.66 -50.76
N LEU A 203 8.51 -9.45 -50.21
CA LEU A 203 7.31 -8.99 -50.91
C LEU A 203 7.01 -7.53 -50.53
#